data_AF-A0A7S2Z589-F1
#
_entry.id   AF-A0A7S2Z589-F1
#
_cell.length_a   1.000
_cell.length_b   1.000
_cell.length_c   1.000
_cell.angle_alpha   90.00
_cell.angle_beta   90.00
_cell.angle_gamma   90.00
#
_symmetry.space_group_name_H-M   'P 1'
#
loop_
_entity.id
_entity.type
_entity.pdbx_description
1 polymer ?
#
loop_
_entity_poly.entity_id
_entity_poly.type
_entity_poly.pdbx_seq_one_letter_code
_entity_poly.pdbx_strand_id
1 'polypeptide(L)'
;MDLKMRQMSASLKGTLGSVRSLARHPDPAKPFLLACGLDRFLRVYDLKKRQQVCAVYLKQYLNTVDVMQDLQLEEGEEEGEEEGPEATEAKRRKRAFKGQ
;
A
#
# COMPACT_ATOMS: atom_id res chain seq x y z
N MET A 1 -16.02 -4.12 -18.22
CA MET A 1 -16.85 -4.04 -19.43
C MET A 1 -17.84 -2.91 -19.23
N ASP A 2 -17.90 -1.95 -20.15
CA ASP A 2 -18.98 -0.97 -20.14
C ASP A 2 -20.24 -1.67 -20.67
N LEU A 3 -21.23 -1.87 -19.79
CA LEU A 3 -22.45 -2.58 -20.15
C LEU A 3 -23.41 -1.70 -20.95
N LYS A 4 -23.37 -0.38 -20.79
CA LYS A 4 -24.20 0.55 -21.59
C LYS A 4 -23.75 0.56 -23.04
N MET A 5 -22.43 0.64 -23.26
CA MET A 5 -21.85 0.70 -24.61
C MET A 5 -21.41 -0.66 -25.15
N ARG A 6 -21.58 -1.74 -24.37
CA ARG A 6 -21.09 -3.11 -24.65
C ARG A 6 -19.60 -3.14 -25.05
N GLN A 7 -18.80 -2.24 -24.50
CA GLN A 7 -17.42 -2.03 -24.91
C GLN A 7 -16.43 -2.52 -23.84
N MET A 8 -15.36 -3.18 -24.28
CA MET A 8 -14.21 -3.50 -23.43
C MET A 8 -13.26 -2.31 -23.41
N SER A 9 -13.06 -1.69 -22.24
CA SER A 9 -12.41 -0.37 -22.17
C SER A 9 -10.88 -0.43 -22.14
N ALA A 10 -10.26 -1.44 -21.51
CA ALA A 10 -8.84 -1.79 -21.65
C ALA A 10 -8.48 -3.06 -20.85
N SER A 11 -7.23 -3.49 -20.98
CA SER A 11 -6.55 -4.42 -20.09
C SER A 11 -5.47 -3.71 -19.26
N LEU A 12 -5.29 -4.15 -18.01
CA LEU A 12 -4.19 -3.73 -17.13
C LEU A 12 -3.14 -4.85 -17.13
N LYS A 13 -1.86 -4.48 -17.24
CA LYS A 13 -0.75 -5.43 -17.37
C LYS A 13 0.06 -5.52 -16.07
N GLY A 14 0.89 -6.56 -15.94
CA GLY A 14 1.90 -6.68 -14.87
C GLY A 14 1.60 -7.69 -13.77
N THR A 15 0.44 -8.35 -13.78
CA THR A 15 0.09 -9.44 -12.86
C THR A 15 0.79 -10.73 -13.26
N LEU A 16 1.33 -11.48 -12.30
CA LEU A 16 2.06 -12.72 -12.53
C LEU A 16 1.26 -13.91 -11.96
N GLY A 17 0.32 -14.42 -12.74
CA GLY A 17 -0.59 -15.49 -12.33
C GLY A 17 -2.03 -15.01 -12.20
N SER A 18 -2.87 -15.82 -11.55
CA SER A 18 -4.29 -15.53 -11.44
C SER A 18 -4.57 -14.41 -10.43
N VAL A 19 -5.35 -13.42 -10.86
CA VAL A 19 -5.91 -12.38 -10.00
C VAL A 19 -7.11 -12.98 -9.27
N ARG A 20 -7.09 -12.95 -7.94
CA ARG A 20 -8.17 -13.54 -7.13
C ARG A 20 -9.15 -12.50 -6.62
N SER A 21 -8.71 -11.25 -6.45
CA SER A 21 -9.57 -10.17 -6.01
C SER A 21 -9.13 -8.83 -6.57
N LEU A 22 -10.12 -7.96 -6.72
CA LEU A 22 -10.01 -6.59 -7.21
C LEU A 22 -10.86 -5.71 -6.31
N ALA A 23 -10.30 -4.60 -5.84
CA ALA A 23 -11.04 -3.59 -5.07
C ALA A 23 -10.84 -2.22 -5.70
N ARG A 24 -11.92 -1.46 -5.81
CA ARG A 24 -11.86 -0.08 -6.30
C ARG A 24 -11.98 0.87 -5.12
N HIS A 25 -11.17 1.91 -5.13
CA HIS A 25 -11.29 2.96 -4.12
C HIS A 25 -12.73 3.53 -4.15
N PRO A 26 -13.38 3.70 -2.98
CA PRO A 26 -14.79 4.07 -2.89
C PRO A 26 -15.05 5.53 -3.32
N ASP A 27 -14.09 6.43 -3.10
CA ASP A 27 -14.17 7.82 -3.55
C ASP A 27 -14.13 7.93 -5.09
N PRO A 28 -15.17 8.51 -5.74
CA PRO A 28 -15.20 8.76 -7.17
C PRO A 28 -14.06 9.63 -7.70
N ALA A 29 -13.49 10.52 -6.87
CA ALA A 29 -12.40 11.41 -7.25
C ALA A 29 -11.07 10.66 -7.42
N LYS A 30 -10.89 9.54 -6.71
CA LYS A 30 -9.67 8.72 -6.67
C LYS A 30 -9.85 7.45 -7.52
N PRO A 31 -9.42 7.44 -8.80
CA PRO A 31 -9.65 6.33 -9.73
C PRO A 31 -8.65 5.18 -9.53
N PHE A 32 -8.41 4.76 -8.29
CA PHE A 32 -7.46 3.69 -7.98
C PHE A 32 -8.15 2.33 -7.96
N LEU A 33 -7.50 1.35 -8.61
CA LEU A 33 -7.88 -0.06 -8.57
C LEU A 33 -6.75 -0.86 -7.94
N LEU A 34 -7.08 -1.64 -6.92
CA LEU A 34 -6.18 -2.57 -6.27
C LEU A 34 -6.42 -3.97 -6.82
N ALA A 35 -5.33 -4.70 -7.05
CA ALA A 35 -5.38 -6.09 -7.49
C ALA A 35 -4.43 -6.95 -6.66
N CYS A 36 -4.90 -8.12 -6.26
CA CYS A 36 -4.10 -9.12 -5.57
C CYS A 36 -4.44 -10.55 -6.03
N GLY A 37 -3.49 -11.46 -5.88
CA GLY A 37 -3.70 -12.85 -6.25
C GLY A 37 -2.51 -13.75 -5.92
N LEU A 38 -2.15 -14.61 -6.87
CA LEU A 38 -1.12 -15.62 -6.72
C LEU A 38 0.32 -15.10 -6.82
N ASP A 39 0.54 -13.86 -7.24
CA ASP A 39 1.91 -13.32 -7.37
C ASP A 39 2.52 -12.84 -6.06
N ARG A 40 1.76 -12.81 -4.96
CA ARG A 40 2.17 -12.30 -3.64
C ARG A 40 2.46 -10.79 -3.62
N PHE A 41 1.93 -10.07 -4.61
CA PHE A 41 2.02 -8.63 -4.72
C PHE A 41 0.63 -8.01 -4.65
N LEU A 42 0.52 -6.88 -3.95
CA LEU A 42 -0.60 -5.96 -4.07
C LEU A 42 -0.21 -4.89 -5.08
N ARG A 43 -0.96 -4.78 -6.17
CA ARG A 43 -0.75 -3.75 -7.20
C ARG A 43 -1.83 -2.70 -7.12
N VAL A 44 -1.42 -1.46 -7.29
CA VAL A 44 -2.32 -0.32 -7.43
C VAL A 44 -2.20 0.21 -8.85
N TYR A 45 -3.35 0.33 -9.51
CA TYR A 45 -3.49 0.83 -10.86
C TYR A 45 -4.26 2.14 -10.86
N ASP A 46 -3.81 3.10 -11.66
CA ASP A 46 -4.58 4.30 -11.98
C ASP A 46 -5.45 3.98 -13.20
N LEU A 47 -6.79 4.04 -13.04
CA LEU A 47 -7.74 3.75 -14.11
C LEU A 47 -7.79 4.83 -15.19
N LYS A 48 -7.44 6.09 -14.88
CA LYS A 48 -7.40 7.19 -15.86
C LYS A 48 -6.19 7.03 -16.77
N LYS A 49 -5.02 6.79 -16.19
CA LYS A 49 -3.77 6.58 -16.94
C LYS A 49 -3.60 5.16 -17.48
N ARG A 50 -4.38 4.20 -16.96
CA ARG A 50 -4.31 2.76 -17.28
C ARG A 50 -2.91 2.17 -17.05
N GLN A 51 -2.23 2.66 -16.02
CA GLN A 51 -0.87 2.26 -15.67
C GLN A 51 -0.78 1.79 -14.23
N GLN A 52 0.17 0.91 -13.96
CA GLN A 52 0.51 0.50 -12.60
C GLN A 52 1.23 1.66 -11.90
N VAL A 53 0.72 2.08 -10.75
CA VAL A 53 1.31 3.14 -9.91
C VAL A 53 2.32 2.53 -8.96
N CYS A 54 1.94 1.46 -8.26
CA CYS A 54 2.83 0.78 -7.32
C CYS A 54 2.57 -0.73 -7.26
N ALA A 55 3.58 -1.45 -6.80
CA ALA A 55 3.53 -2.88 -6.52
C ALA A 55 4.21 -3.13 -5.17
N VAL A 56 3.43 -3.59 -4.19
CA VAL A 56 3.90 -3.88 -2.83
C VAL A 56 4.04 -5.38 -2.68
N TYR A 57 5.24 -5.86 -2.36
CA TYR A 57 5.48 -7.27 -2.11
C TYR A 57 5.04 -7.63 -0.69
N LEU A 58 4.05 -8.51 -0.56
CA LEU A 58 3.46 -8.88 0.73
C LEU A 58 3.99 -10.20 1.29
N LYS A 59 4.86 -10.91 0.54
CA LYS A 59 5.40 -12.24 0.88
C LYS A 59 4.36 -13.37 1.01
N GLN A 60 3.07 -13.07 0.87
CA GLN A 60 1.96 -14.00 1.10
C GLN A 60 0.98 -14.03 -0.08
N TYR A 61 0.29 -15.16 -0.23
CA TYR A 61 -0.74 -15.36 -1.24
C TYR A 61 -2.08 -14.77 -0.75
N LEU A 62 -2.51 -13.64 -1.31
CA LEU A 62 -3.78 -13.02 -0.93
C LEU A 62 -4.96 -13.53 -1.75
N ASN A 63 -6.05 -13.84 -1.07
CA ASN A 63 -7.31 -14.26 -1.69
C ASN A 63 -8.25 -13.08 -1.94
N THR A 64 -8.29 -12.11 -1.02
CA THR A 64 -9.17 -10.95 -1.10
C THR A 64 -8.44 -9.66 -0.74
N VAL A 65 -8.92 -8.55 -1.30
CA VAL A 65 -8.54 -7.18 -0.94
C VAL A 65 -9.82 -6.36 -0.93
N ASP A 66 -9.92 -5.41 0.00
CA ASP A 66 -10.98 -4.41 0.01
C ASP A 66 -10.39 -3.05 0.42
N VAL A 67 -11.08 -1.97 0.07
CA VAL A 67 -10.66 -0.60 0.37
C VAL A 67 -11.74 0.06 1.20
N MET A 68 -11.38 0.40 2.44
CA MET A 68 -12.24 1.19 3.30
C MET A 68 -12.31 2.64 2.82
N GLN A 69 -13.44 3.30 3.05
CA GLN A 69 -13.50 4.75 2.93
C GLN A 69 -12.55 5.39 3.94
N ASP A 70 -12.09 6.60 3.63
CA ASP A 70 -11.27 7.39 4.53
C ASP A 70 -12.02 7.51 5.86
N LEU A 71 -11.50 6.85 6.89
CA LEU A 71 -11.99 7.02 8.25
C LEU A 71 -11.48 8.39 8.67
N GLN A 72 -12.40 9.32 8.94
CA GLN A 72 -12.05 10.57 9.61
C GLN A 72 -11.62 10.19 11.03
N LEU A 73 -10.36 9.81 11.15
CA LEU A 73 -9.68 9.74 12.41
C LEU A 73 -9.50 11.19 12.82
N GLU A 74 -10.32 11.64 13.77
CA GLU A 74 -9.94 12.77 14.60
C GLU A 74 -8.56 12.39 15.14
N GLU A 75 -7.53 13.09 14.68
CA GLU A 75 -6.20 13.00 15.27
C GLU A 75 -6.38 13.42 16.72
N GLY A 76 -6.57 12.43 17.60
CA GLY A 76 -6.45 12.64 19.03
C GLY A 76 -5.10 13.30 19.23
N GLU A 77 -5.12 14.47 19.86
CA GLU A 77 -3.94 15.24 20.21
C GLU A 77 -2.85 14.25 20.61
N GLU A 78 -1.75 14.22 19.84
CA GLU A 78 -0.56 13.48 20.21
C GLU A 78 -0.08 14.08 21.55
N GLU A 79 -0.51 13.51 22.67
CA GLU A 79 0.13 13.74 23.95
C GLU A 79 1.58 13.27 23.80
N GLY A 80 2.48 14.22 24.12
CA GLY A 80 3.87 14.22 23.73
C GLY A 80 4.70 13.00 24.11
N GLU A 81 5.74 12.83 23.32
CA GLU A 81 7.07 12.28 23.64
C GLU A 81 7.25 11.63 25.02
N GLU A 82 7.54 10.32 25.02
CA GLU A 82 8.59 9.78 25.89
C GLU A 82 9.60 9.00 25.03
N GLU A 83 10.60 9.72 24.50
CA GLU A 83 11.89 9.12 24.17
C GLU A 83 12.55 8.64 25.47
N GLY A 84 12.46 7.34 25.76
CA GLY A 84 13.15 6.73 26.89
C GLY A 84 14.69 6.91 26.80
N PRO A 85 15.37 7.27 27.90
CA PRO A 85 16.77 7.75 27.89
C PRO A 85 17.87 6.68 27.69
N GLU A 86 17.58 5.48 27.15
CA GLU A 86 18.56 4.38 27.15
C GLU A 86 19.49 4.33 25.91
N ALA A 87 19.19 5.04 24.82
CA ALA A 87 19.94 4.91 23.57
C ALA A 87 21.17 5.83 23.43
N THR A 88 21.31 6.84 24.29
CA THR A 88 22.42 7.82 24.23
C THR A 88 23.69 7.31 24.91
N GLU A 89 23.58 6.46 25.93
CA GLU A 89 24.72 5.98 26.71
C GLU A 89 25.54 4.90 25.97
N ALA A 90 24.87 4.03 25.20
CA ALA A 90 25.51 2.98 24.39
C ALA A 90 26.37 3.54 23.24
N LYS A 91 26.05 4.73 22.72
CA LYS A 91 26.85 5.41 21.69
C LYS A 91 28.06 6.15 22.28
N ARG A 92 27.98 6.66 23.51
CA ARG A 92 29.10 7.34 24.17
C ARG A 92 30.20 6.36 24.59
N ARG A 93 29.84 5.14 25.01
CA ARG A 93 30.80 4.09 25.38
C ARG A 93 31.58 3.52 24.18
N LYS A 94 30.97 3.48 22.99
CA LYS A 94 31.63 3.01 21.75
C LYS A 94 32.60 4.05 21.15
N ARG A 95 32.40 5.34 21.42
CA ARG A 95 33.32 6.41 20.99
C ARG A 95 34.58 6.51 21.86
N ALA A 96 34.48 6.16 23.14
CA ALA A 96 35.63 6.16 24.05
C ALA A 96 36.63 5.00 23.79
N PHE A 97 36.21 3.91 23.14
CA PHE A 97 37.04 2.72 22.93
C PHE A 97 37.82 2.71 21.60
N LYS A 98 37.61 3.68 20.69
CA LYS A 98 38.25 3.69 19.35
C LYS A 98 39.35 4.73 19.19
N GLY A 99 39.95 5.15 20.31
CA GLY A 99 41.07 6.10 20.35
C GLY A 99 42.16 5.64 21.29
N GLN A 100 42.82 4.52 20.95
CA GLN A 100 44.19 4.19 21.33
C GLN A 100 44.88 3.59 20.11
#